data_AF-A0AAW0VRA9-F1
#
_entry.id   AF-A0AAW0VRA9-F1
#
_cell.length_a   1.000
_cell.length_b   1.000
_cell.length_c   1.000
_cell.angle_alpha   90.00
_cell.angle_beta   90.00
_cell.angle_gamma   90.00
#
_symmetry.space_group_name_H-M   'P 1'
#
loop_
_entity.id
_entity.type
_entity.pdbx_description
1 polymer ?
#
loop_
_entity_poly.entity_id
_entity_poly.type
_entity_poly.pdbx_seq_one_letter_code
_entity_poly.pdbx_strand_id
1 'polypeptide(L)'
;MLQFCHKKDKDPVLLLLLSRMCLDLHTSTVHYLLSHCDEQLQLEDKTGLTHLHTITDGMREAGQKLLNHYVHTQGASISQMLRRSVELKDWLGCGEPRSVRRVMRTVLDEISTMDTQVGALYEEGNRRDRSSDSSRRTFHSVNASRGGGGGRSAWSSYTPSQLDNSLVANLNKLWSERIEIFAPVEFTRVSILTGIVKISLKTLLESVRLRTFSRFGLQQVQVDAYYLRTYLWSYVADEHVLNVLLDEVVTSASVRCCDPELMEQRVVEFICDQN
;
A
#
# COMPACT_ATOMS: atom_id res chain seq x y z
N MET A 1 31.96 1.78 -5.21
CA MET A 1 30.50 1.55 -5.12
C MET A 1 30.13 0.31 -4.28
N LEU A 2 30.80 -0.84 -4.47
CA LEU A 2 30.49 -2.09 -3.75
C LEU A 2 30.73 -2.07 -2.22
N GLN A 3 31.67 -1.27 -1.71
CA GLN A 3 31.92 -1.11 -0.26
C GLN A 3 30.87 -0.25 0.47
N PHE A 4 30.09 0.56 -0.25
CA PHE A 4 29.03 1.38 0.35
C PHE A 4 27.79 0.53 0.73
N CYS A 5 27.65 -0.66 0.14
CA CYS A 5 26.50 -1.54 0.31
C CYS A 5 26.42 -2.26 1.67
N HIS A 6 27.42 -2.11 2.55
CA HIS A 6 27.61 -2.96 3.75
C HIS A 6 27.22 -2.32 5.10
N LYS A 7 26.81 -1.04 5.16
CA LYS A 7 26.32 -0.43 6.42
C LYS A 7 24.85 -0.73 6.67
N LYS A 8 24.54 -1.06 7.92
CA LYS A 8 23.28 -1.65 8.43
C LYS A 8 22.11 -0.66 8.50
N ASP A 9 22.39 0.64 8.46
CA ASP A 9 21.40 1.71 8.34
C ASP A 9 21.72 2.51 7.08
N LYS A 10 21.06 2.16 5.97
CA LYS A 10 21.14 2.94 4.73
C LYS A 10 20.03 3.98 4.79
N ASP A 11 20.39 5.25 4.65
CA ASP A 11 19.43 6.32 4.48
C ASP A 11 18.50 5.96 3.29
N PRO A 12 17.19 5.75 3.54
CA PRO A 12 16.25 5.37 2.50
C PRO A 12 16.23 6.37 1.34
N VAL A 13 16.44 7.67 1.62
CA VAL A 13 16.47 8.70 0.59
C VAL A 13 17.66 8.49 -0.35
N LEU A 14 18.81 8.06 0.18
CA LEU A 14 19.99 7.74 -0.63
C LEU A 14 19.75 6.54 -1.55
N LEU A 15 19.01 5.52 -1.10
CA LEU A 15 18.64 4.39 -1.95
C LEU A 15 17.79 4.85 -3.14
N LEU A 16 16.85 5.75 -2.88
CA LEU A 16 15.95 6.32 -3.88
C LEU A 16 16.72 7.18 -4.90
N LEU A 17 17.63 8.05 -4.43
CA LEU A 17 18.49 8.87 -5.29
C LEU A 17 19.40 8.02 -6.17
N LEU A 18 20.06 7.01 -5.59
CA LEU A 18 20.93 6.11 -6.37
C LEU A 18 20.13 5.29 -7.38
N SER A 19 18.92 4.85 -7.02
CA SER A 19 18.04 4.17 -7.95
C SER A 19 17.67 5.06 -9.14
N ARG A 20 17.35 6.33 -8.88
CA ARG A 20 17.04 7.30 -9.95
C ARG A 20 18.25 7.59 -10.83
N MET A 21 19.43 7.79 -10.24
CA MET A 21 20.67 7.97 -10.98
C MET A 21 20.97 6.78 -11.90
N CYS A 22 20.77 5.55 -11.43
CA CYS A 22 20.91 4.35 -12.26
C CYS A 22 19.94 4.35 -13.46
N LEU A 23 18.72 4.85 -13.28
CA LEU A 23 17.74 4.98 -14.36
C LEU A 23 18.14 6.06 -15.38
N ASP A 24 18.65 7.20 -14.91
CA ASP A 24 19.14 8.27 -15.80
C ASP A 24 20.39 7.81 -16.59
N LEU A 25 21.29 7.06 -15.94
CA LEU A 25 22.43 6.40 -16.59
C LEU A 25 21.98 5.43 -17.68
N HIS A 26 20.99 4.58 -17.38
CA HIS A 26 20.41 3.64 -18.33
C HIS A 26 19.80 4.34 -19.55
N THR A 27 19.06 5.42 -19.34
CA THR A 27 18.23 6.04 -20.40
C THR A 27 19.01 6.97 -21.33
N SER A 28 20.00 7.71 -20.82
CA SER A 28 20.63 8.79 -21.60
C SER A 28 22.14 8.92 -21.38
N THR A 29 22.61 8.84 -20.14
CA THR A 29 23.99 9.23 -19.83
C THR A 29 25.01 8.22 -20.38
N VAL A 30 24.74 6.92 -20.30
CA VAL A 30 25.65 5.90 -20.85
C VAL A 30 25.80 6.05 -22.36
N HIS A 31 24.69 6.29 -23.07
CA HIS A 31 24.71 6.55 -24.51
C HIS A 31 25.55 7.80 -24.84
N TYR A 32 25.32 8.90 -24.13
CA TYR A 32 26.05 10.16 -24.33
C TYR A 32 27.56 10.02 -24.06
N LEU A 33 27.93 9.35 -22.96
CA LEU A 33 29.34 9.16 -22.62
C LEU A 33 30.05 8.27 -23.64
N LEU A 34 29.40 7.21 -24.11
CA LEU A 34 29.98 6.31 -25.11
C LEU A 34 30.11 6.98 -26.48
N SER A 35 29.12 7.76 -26.92
CA SER A 35 29.25 8.52 -28.17
C SER A 35 30.39 9.53 -28.09
N HIS A 36 30.55 10.21 -26.95
CA HIS A 36 31.65 11.16 -26.76
C HIS A 36 33.02 10.46 -26.72
N CYS A 37 33.12 9.29 -26.07
CA CYS A 37 34.34 8.49 -26.08
C CYS A 37 34.69 8.00 -27.50
N ASP A 38 33.70 7.55 -28.26
CA ASP A 38 33.89 7.10 -29.65
C ASP A 38 34.44 8.24 -30.53
N GLU A 39 33.91 9.46 -30.37
CA GLU A 39 34.39 10.66 -31.09
C GLU A 39 35.82 11.06 -30.70
N GLN A 40 36.14 11.02 -29.40
CA GLN A 40 37.45 11.47 -28.89
C GLN A 40 38.56 10.46 -29.16
N LEU A 41 38.26 9.16 -29.10
CA LEU A 41 39.26 8.09 -29.22
C LEU A 41 39.44 7.57 -30.64
N GLN A 42 38.50 7.85 -31.56
CA GLN A 42 38.53 7.43 -32.97
C GLN A 42 38.90 5.94 -33.13
N LEU A 43 38.31 5.07 -32.31
CA LEU A 43 38.65 3.65 -32.30
C LEU A 43 38.25 2.99 -33.63
N GLU A 44 39.25 2.56 -34.41
CA GLU A 44 39.05 1.84 -35.68
C GLU A 44 38.60 0.39 -35.47
N ASP A 45 39.09 -0.25 -34.40
CA ASP A 45 38.73 -1.61 -34.01
C ASP A 45 37.93 -1.62 -32.71
N LYS A 46 36.67 -2.07 -32.80
CA LYS A 46 35.75 -2.21 -31.65
C LYS A 46 35.63 -3.65 -31.16
N THR A 47 36.47 -4.57 -31.64
CA THR A 47 36.44 -5.96 -31.21
C THR A 47 36.81 -6.10 -29.73
N GLY A 48 36.07 -6.95 -29.01
CA GLY A 48 36.28 -7.18 -27.57
C GLY A 48 35.74 -6.11 -26.61
N LEU A 49 35.16 -5.01 -27.12
CA LEU A 49 34.52 -4.00 -26.27
C LEU A 49 33.20 -4.51 -25.66
N THR A 50 32.91 -4.09 -24.44
CA THR A 50 31.63 -4.38 -23.79
C THR A 50 30.49 -3.71 -24.57
N HIS A 51 29.46 -4.48 -24.91
CA HIS A 51 28.33 -3.94 -25.64
C HIS A 51 27.54 -2.93 -24.79
N LEU A 52 27.05 -1.87 -25.46
CA LEU A 52 26.22 -0.82 -24.86
C LEU A 52 25.04 -1.36 -24.06
N HIS A 53 24.30 -2.33 -24.64
CA HIS A 53 23.14 -2.93 -23.98
C HIS A 53 23.52 -3.61 -22.65
N THR A 54 24.70 -4.24 -22.57
CA THR A 54 25.18 -4.88 -21.34
C THR A 54 25.37 -3.86 -20.21
N ILE A 55 25.88 -2.67 -20.54
CA ILE A 55 26.07 -1.59 -19.58
C ILE A 55 24.72 -1.00 -19.18
N THR A 56 23.86 -0.67 -20.15
CA THR A 56 22.54 -0.09 -19.87
C THR A 56 21.66 -1.03 -19.07
N ASP A 57 21.65 -2.32 -19.38
CA ASP A 57 20.89 -3.34 -18.65
C ASP A 57 21.43 -3.49 -17.22
N GLY A 58 22.76 -3.49 -17.05
CA GLY A 58 23.38 -3.49 -15.73
C GLY A 58 23.00 -2.27 -14.88
N MET A 59 22.89 -1.08 -15.49
CA MET A 59 22.41 0.13 -14.80
C MET A 59 20.95 -0.01 -14.38
N ARG A 60 20.08 -0.51 -15.28
CA ARG A 60 18.66 -0.74 -14.97
C ARG A 60 18.48 -1.76 -13.85
N GLU A 61 19.21 -2.86 -13.88
CA GLU A 61 19.15 -3.90 -12.87
C GLU A 61 19.63 -3.39 -11.50
N ALA A 62 20.72 -2.63 -11.46
CA ALA A 62 21.20 -1.99 -10.24
C ALA A 62 20.16 -1.01 -9.68
N GLY A 63 19.57 -0.17 -10.54
CA GLY A 63 18.48 0.73 -10.17
C GLY A 63 17.28 0.00 -9.59
N GLN A 64 16.89 -1.13 -10.18
CA GLN A 64 15.77 -1.95 -9.72
C GLN A 64 16.05 -2.59 -8.36
N LYS A 65 17.26 -3.10 -8.14
CA LYS A 65 17.68 -3.66 -6.84
C LYS A 65 17.63 -2.60 -5.73
N LEU A 66 18.09 -1.38 -6.03
CA LEU A 66 18.04 -0.25 -5.10
C LEU A 66 16.59 0.16 -4.79
N LEU A 67 15.73 0.24 -5.81
CA LEU A 67 14.31 0.59 -5.64
C LEU A 67 13.57 -0.45 -4.80
N ASN A 68 13.76 -1.73 -5.12
CA ASN A 68 13.19 -2.83 -4.35
C ASN A 68 13.66 -2.74 -2.90
N HIS A 69 14.94 -2.48 -2.66
CA HIS A 69 15.46 -2.34 -1.30
C HIS A 69 14.83 -1.14 -0.56
N TYR A 70 14.64 -0.01 -1.22
CA TYR A 70 13.92 1.14 -0.65
C TYR A 70 12.50 0.76 -0.21
N VAL A 71 11.72 0.13 -1.09
CA VAL A 71 10.34 -0.30 -0.80
C VAL A 71 10.29 -1.26 0.39
N HIS A 72 11.21 -2.23 0.46
CA HIS A 72 11.26 -3.17 1.57
C HIS A 72 11.65 -2.49 2.88
N THR A 73 12.62 -1.57 2.88
CA THR A 73 13.06 -0.85 4.08
C THR A 73 11.95 0.06 4.61
N GLN A 74 11.30 0.84 3.75
CA GLN A 74 10.20 1.70 4.15
C GLN A 74 8.97 0.90 4.60
N GLY A 75 8.60 -0.13 3.83
CA GLY A 75 7.54 -1.06 4.22
C GLY A 75 7.81 -1.71 5.58
N ALA A 76 9.05 -2.13 5.85
CA ALA A 76 9.43 -2.70 7.14
C ALA A 76 9.29 -1.72 8.30
N SER A 77 9.60 -0.43 8.11
CA SER A 77 9.40 0.62 9.13
C SER A 77 7.93 0.73 9.53
N ILE A 78 7.04 0.90 8.54
CA ILE A 78 5.59 0.96 8.76
C ILE A 78 5.07 -0.34 9.40
N SER A 79 5.51 -1.49 8.88
CA SER A 79 5.18 -2.81 9.40
C SER A 79 5.52 -2.97 10.87
N GLN A 80 6.67 -2.46 11.33
CA GLN A 80 7.05 -2.53 12.73
C GLN A 80 6.12 -1.69 13.62
N MET A 81 5.74 -0.49 13.18
CA MET A 81 4.77 0.34 13.91
C MET A 81 3.41 -0.35 14.04
N LEU A 82 2.88 -0.84 12.91
CA LEU A 82 1.59 -1.53 12.87
C LEU A 82 1.61 -2.77 13.78
N ARG A 83 2.64 -3.62 13.64
CA ARG A 83 2.81 -4.82 14.45
C ARG A 83 2.84 -4.50 15.93
N ARG A 84 3.74 -3.61 16.37
CA ARG A 84 3.85 -3.23 17.80
C ARG A 84 2.53 -2.66 18.33
N SER A 85 1.82 -1.87 17.53
CA SER A 85 0.54 -1.28 17.95
C SER A 85 -0.55 -2.33 18.19
N VAL A 86 -0.52 -3.43 17.45
CA VAL A 86 -1.45 -4.55 17.62
C VAL A 86 -0.99 -5.43 18.77
N GLU A 87 0.31 -5.65 18.90
CA GLU A 87 0.86 -6.55 19.92
C GLU A 87 0.68 -6.03 21.35
N LEU A 88 0.81 -4.72 21.55
CA LEU A 88 0.81 -4.08 22.86
C LEU A 88 -0.59 -3.68 23.36
N LYS A 89 -1.61 -3.71 22.49
CA LYS A 89 -2.97 -3.32 22.85
C LYS A 89 -3.69 -4.48 23.54
N ASP A 90 -4.35 -4.19 24.67
CA ASP A 90 -5.31 -5.11 25.27
C ASP A 90 -6.61 -5.09 24.45
N TRP A 91 -6.80 -6.09 23.61
CA TRP A 91 -7.96 -6.24 22.72
C TRP A 91 -9.20 -6.81 23.42
N LEU A 92 -9.04 -7.43 24.58
CA LEU A 92 -10.14 -8.01 25.36
C LEU A 92 -10.75 -6.97 26.32
N GLY A 93 -9.92 -6.11 26.92
CA GLY A 93 -10.33 -5.02 27.80
C GLY A 93 -10.64 -3.69 27.11
N CYS A 94 -10.90 -3.68 25.80
CA CYS A 94 -11.23 -2.44 25.06
C CYS A 94 -12.61 -1.90 25.46
N GLY A 95 -12.71 -0.58 25.65
CA GLY A 95 -13.98 0.14 25.64
C GLY A 95 -14.44 0.45 24.21
N GLU A 96 -15.69 0.92 24.09
CA GLU A 96 -16.30 1.29 22.82
C GLU A 96 -15.44 2.31 22.03
N PRO A 97 -15.16 2.07 20.74
CA PRO A 97 -14.37 2.98 19.91
C PRO A 97 -14.99 4.38 19.81
N ARG A 98 -14.18 5.42 20.03
CA ARG A 98 -14.59 6.84 19.88
C ARG A 98 -13.66 7.66 19.00
N SER A 99 -12.54 7.07 18.59
CA SER A 99 -11.52 7.73 17.78
C SER A 99 -10.72 6.68 17.03
N VAL A 100 -10.13 7.09 15.92
CA VAL A 100 -9.12 6.30 15.21
C VAL A 100 -7.87 6.18 16.07
N ARG A 101 -7.20 5.02 16.09
CA ARG A 101 -5.94 4.88 16.82
C ARG A 101 -4.86 5.79 16.24
N ARG A 102 -4.09 6.47 17.11
CA ARG A 102 -3.00 7.38 16.72
C ARG A 102 -2.03 6.75 15.71
N VAL A 103 -1.70 5.47 15.87
CA VAL A 103 -0.79 4.78 14.94
C VAL A 103 -1.28 4.80 13.50
N MET A 104 -2.60 4.75 13.25
CA MET A 104 -3.12 4.78 11.88
C MET A 104 -2.92 6.15 11.24
N ARG A 105 -3.06 7.22 12.03
CA ARG A 105 -2.72 8.58 11.57
C ARG A 105 -1.22 8.70 11.28
N THR A 106 -0.37 8.24 12.19
CA THR A 106 1.08 8.23 12.00
C THR A 106 1.51 7.45 10.76
N VAL A 107 0.87 6.30 10.47
CA VAL A 107 1.12 5.52 9.25
C VAL A 107 0.79 6.33 8.00
N LEU A 108 -0.32 7.07 7.99
CA LEU A 108 -0.65 7.95 6.87
C LEU A 108 0.33 9.10 6.72
N ASP A 109 0.75 9.74 7.82
CA ASP A 109 1.71 10.84 7.81
C ASP A 109 3.06 10.37 7.25
N GLU A 110 3.52 9.19 7.64
CA GLU A 110 4.76 8.60 7.11
C GLU A 110 4.63 8.24 5.63
N ILE A 111 3.51 7.63 5.20
CA ILE A 111 3.27 7.35 3.77
C ILE A 111 3.19 8.64 2.96
N SER A 112 2.55 9.68 3.47
CA SER A 112 2.51 11.00 2.82
C SER A 112 3.90 11.63 2.70
N THR A 113 4.73 11.48 3.73
CA THR A 113 6.13 11.92 3.68
C THR A 113 6.90 11.17 2.59
N MET A 114 6.77 9.84 2.53
CA MET A 114 7.39 9.03 1.47
C MET A 114 6.87 9.41 0.08
N ASP A 115 5.58 9.70 -0.03
CA ASP A 115 4.92 10.13 -1.27
C ASP A 115 5.53 11.43 -1.83
N THR A 116 5.81 12.41 -0.96
CA THR A 116 6.53 13.63 -1.38
C THR A 116 7.97 13.35 -1.83
N GLN A 117 8.69 12.47 -1.12
CA GLN A 117 10.07 12.11 -1.47
C GLN A 117 10.15 11.36 -2.80
N VAL A 118 9.24 10.41 -3.02
CA VAL A 118 9.17 9.62 -4.25
C VAL A 118 8.69 10.49 -5.41
N GLY A 119 7.68 11.34 -5.20
CA GLY A 119 7.17 12.25 -6.22
C GLY A 119 8.17 13.31 -6.67
N ALA A 120 9.21 13.60 -5.88
CA ALA A 120 10.30 14.48 -6.29
C ALA A 120 11.27 13.83 -7.31
N LEU A 121 11.29 12.50 -7.43
CA LEU A 121 12.27 11.75 -8.23
C LEU A 121 11.64 10.88 -9.32
N TYR A 122 10.41 10.43 -9.12
CA TYR A 122 9.71 9.52 -10.03
C TYR A 122 8.40 10.14 -10.53
N GLU A 123 8.08 9.83 -11.78
CA GLU A 123 6.81 10.20 -12.39
C GLU A 123 5.65 9.47 -11.71
N GLU A 124 4.44 10.04 -11.80
CA GLU A 124 3.25 9.55 -11.12
C GLU A 124 2.94 8.07 -11.47
N GLY A 125 2.97 7.72 -12.76
CA GLY A 125 2.50 6.43 -13.28
C GLY A 125 0.99 6.37 -13.49
N ASN A 126 0.49 5.26 -14.04
CA ASN A 126 -0.93 5.08 -14.31
C ASN A 126 -1.68 4.60 -13.05
N ARG A 127 -2.79 5.26 -12.71
CA ARG A 127 -3.75 4.78 -11.71
C ARG A 127 -4.95 4.19 -12.44
N ARG A 128 -5.51 3.08 -11.95
CA ARG A 128 -6.87 2.69 -12.35
C ARG A 128 -7.79 3.67 -11.65
N ASP A 129 -8.24 4.69 -12.37
CA ASP A 129 -9.23 5.63 -11.85
C ASP A 129 -10.43 4.86 -11.32
N ARG A 130 -11.03 5.41 -10.27
CA ARG A 130 -12.34 5.00 -9.78
C ARG A 130 -13.23 4.78 -11.00
N SER A 131 -13.83 3.60 -11.10
CA SER A 131 -15.05 3.49 -11.90
C SER A 131 -15.94 4.65 -11.49
N SER A 132 -16.29 5.50 -12.44
CA SER A 132 -17.05 6.74 -12.24
C SER A 132 -18.42 6.42 -11.64
N ASP A 133 -18.47 6.19 -10.33
CA ASP A 133 -19.69 6.32 -9.54
C ASP A 133 -19.68 7.74 -8.95
N SER A 134 -20.09 8.68 -9.79
CA SER A 134 -20.40 10.05 -9.45
C SER A 134 -21.60 10.10 -8.50
N SER A 135 -21.40 9.77 -7.21
CA SER A 135 -22.49 9.85 -6.21
C SER A 135 -22.05 10.29 -4.80
N ARG A 136 -20.78 10.66 -4.56
CA ARG A 136 -20.30 10.95 -3.19
C ARG A 136 -19.80 12.38 -2.92
N ARG A 137 -20.17 13.34 -3.75
CA ARG A 137 -19.95 14.77 -3.46
C ARG A 137 -21.18 15.62 -3.78
N THR A 138 -22.22 15.49 -2.96
CA THR A 138 -23.23 16.54 -2.76
C THR A 138 -23.59 16.59 -1.29
N PHE A 139 -22.85 17.43 -0.56
CA PHE A 139 -23.31 17.96 0.72
C PHE A 139 -24.59 18.79 0.47
N HIS A 140 -25.62 18.52 1.26
CA HIS A 140 -26.85 19.31 1.46
C HIS A 140 -27.69 19.72 0.24
N SER A 141 -28.75 18.96 -0.04
CA SER A 141 -30.06 19.57 -0.34
C SER A 141 -31.22 18.63 0.02
N VAL A 142 -32.30 19.30 0.40
CA VAL A 142 -33.59 18.89 0.92
C VAL A 142 -34.42 17.95 0.00
N ASN A 143 -35.17 17.07 0.67
CA ASN A 143 -36.48 16.49 0.34
C ASN A 143 -36.71 15.57 -0.89
N ALA A 144 -37.38 14.46 -0.53
CA ALA A 144 -38.51 13.79 -1.21
C ALA A 144 -38.27 12.87 -2.42
N SER A 145 -38.64 11.60 -2.15
CA SER A 145 -39.50 10.72 -2.96
C SER A 145 -38.88 9.48 -3.61
N ARG A 146 -39.45 8.34 -3.16
CA ARG A 146 -39.83 7.10 -3.88
C ARG A 146 -38.86 6.52 -4.92
N GLY A 147 -38.34 5.35 -4.55
CA GLY A 147 -38.41 4.16 -5.41
C GLY A 147 -37.14 3.78 -6.16
N GLY A 148 -36.69 2.54 -5.91
CA GLY A 148 -36.01 1.72 -6.92
C GLY A 148 -34.47 1.72 -6.89
N GLY A 149 -33.89 0.56 -6.59
CA GLY A 149 -32.64 0.11 -7.21
C GLY A 149 -31.35 0.75 -6.71
N GLY A 150 -31.06 0.66 -5.41
CA GLY A 150 -29.76 1.08 -4.87
C GLY A 150 -28.70 -0.01 -4.99
N GLY A 151 -27.71 0.21 -5.86
CA GLY A 151 -26.45 -0.52 -5.88
C GLY A 151 -25.84 -0.56 -4.48
N ARG A 152 -25.75 -1.76 -3.91
CA ARG A 152 -25.26 -1.96 -2.54
C ARG A 152 -23.75 -1.73 -2.53
N SER A 153 -23.31 -0.71 -1.80
CA SER A 153 -21.92 -0.57 -1.37
C SER A 153 -21.48 -1.88 -0.69
N ALA A 154 -20.28 -2.38 -1.00
CA ALA A 154 -19.73 -3.65 -0.48
C ALA A 154 -19.81 -3.80 1.06
N TRP A 155 -19.91 -2.68 1.77
CA TRP A 155 -20.08 -2.62 3.23
C TRP A 155 -21.48 -2.96 3.75
N SER A 156 -22.52 -2.96 2.91
CA SER A 156 -23.87 -3.34 3.33
C SER A 156 -24.04 -4.86 3.50
N SER A 157 -22.96 -5.62 3.26
CA SER A 157 -22.93 -7.09 3.33
C SER A 157 -22.70 -7.64 4.75
N TYR A 158 -22.39 -6.78 5.71
CA TYR A 158 -22.07 -7.16 7.10
C TYR A 158 -23.30 -7.37 8.00
N THR A 159 -24.41 -7.85 7.45
CA THR A 159 -25.55 -8.30 8.27
C THR A 159 -25.26 -9.69 8.85
N PRO A 160 -25.53 -9.96 10.15
CA PRO A 160 -25.15 -11.21 10.82
C PRO A 160 -25.59 -12.49 10.09
N SER A 161 -26.73 -12.46 9.41
CA SER A 161 -27.30 -13.61 8.69
C SER A 161 -26.63 -13.93 7.34
N GLN A 162 -25.74 -13.08 6.83
CA GLN A 162 -25.01 -13.27 5.57
C GLN A 162 -23.53 -13.60 5.79
N LEU A 163 -23.04 -13.47 7.03
CA LEU A 163 -21.64 -13.72 7.36
C LEU A 163 -21.27 -15.18 7.05
N ASP A 164 -22.11 -16.15 7.44
CA ASP A 164 -21.87 -17.58 7.21
C ASP A 164 -21.79 -17.98 5.72
N ASN A 165 -22.66 -17.41 4.88
CA ASN A 165 -22.59 -17.62 3.42
C ASN A 165 -21.41 -16.87 2.79
N SER A 166 -21.04 -15.70 3.32
CA SER A 166 -19.88 -14.95 2.84
C SER A 166 -18.56 -15.61 3.20
N LEU A 167 -18.48 -16.33 4.34
CA LEU A 167 -17.27 -17.03 4.75
C LEU A 167 -16.93 -18.17 3.78
N VAL A 168 -17.93 -18.93 3.32
CA VAL A 168 -17.76 -20.02 2.34
C VAL A 168 -17.52 -19.49 0.93
N ALA A 169 -18.23 -18.43 0.53
CA ALA A 169 -18.04 -17.78 -0.77
C ALA A 169 -16.68 -17.03 -0.86
N ASN A 170 -16.24 -16.39 0.23
CA ASN A 170 -14.94 -15.75 0.32
C ASN A 170 -13.83 -16.79 0.39
N LEU A 171 -14.00 -17.92 1.08
CA LEU A 171 -13.03 -19.02 1.04
C LEU A 171 -12.77 -19.45 -0.42
N ASN A 172 -13.80 -19.82 -1.18
CA ASN A 172 -13.62 -20.27 -2.57
C ASN A 172 -13.05 -19.21 -3.53
N LYS A 173 -13.17 -17.92 -3.20
CA LYS A 173 -12.58 -16.80 -3.97
C LYS A 173 -11.16 -16.44 -3.51
N LEU A 174 -10.86 -16.59 -2.21
CA LEU A 174 -9.52 -16.40 -1.61
C LEU A 174 -8.50 -17.43 -2.13
N TRP A 175 -8.94 -18.57 -2.67
CA TRP A 175 -8.07 -19.55 -3.33
C TRP A 175 -7.86 -19.29 -4.83
N SER A 176 -8.67 -18.44 -5.50
CA SER A 176 -8.52 -18.20 -6.95
C SER A 176 -7.60 -17.02 -7.29
N GLU A 177 -7.46 -16.05 -6.40
CA GLU A 177 -6.56 -14.91 -6.56
C GLU A 177 -5.54 -14.93 -5.43
N ARG A 178 -4.47 -15.70 -5.59
CA ARG A 178 -3.23 -15.40 -4.87
C ARG A 178 -2.85 -13.98 -5.26
N ILE A 179 -3.21 -12.98 -4.44
CA ILE A 179 -2.78 -11.60 -4.62
C ILE A 179 -1.27 -11.66 -4.81
N GLU A 180 -0.80 -11.40 -6.03
CA GLU A 180 0.62 -11.44 -6.36
C GLU A 180 1.31 -10.30 -5.60
N ILE A 181 1.76 -10.65 -4.39
CA ILE A 181 2.44 -9.74 -3.46
C ILE A 181 3.67 -9.13 -4.13
N PHE A 182 4.27 -9.87 -5.07
CA PHE A 182 5.58 -9.65 -5.65
C PHE A 182 5.53 -9.26 -7.14
N ALA A 183 4.46 -8.62 -7.60
CA ALA A 183 4.56 -7.88 -8.86
C ALA A 183 5.76 -6.92 -8.76
N PRO A 184 6.68 -6.93 -9.74
CA PRO A 184 7.90 -6.13 -9.68
C PRO A 184 7.53 -4.65 -9.52
N VAL A 185 8.21 -3.96 -8.60
CA VAL A 185 8.01 -2.52 -8.39
C VAL A 185 8.51 -1.81 -9.64
N GLU A 186 7.64 -1.04 -10.27
CA GLU A 186 8.01 -0.23 -11.43
C GLU A 186 8.63 1.09 -10.97
N PHE A 187 9.39 1.75 -11.85
CA PHE A 187 9.99 3.06 -11.61
C PHE A 187 8.94 4.19 -11.70
N THR A 188 7.83 4.05 -10.98
CA THR A 188 6.74 5.03 -10.89
C THR A 188 6.35 5.23 -9.44
N ARG A 189 5.98 6.46 -9.10
CA ARG A 189 5.56 6.85 -7.75
C ARG A 189 4.44 5.96 -7.23
N VAL A 190 3.40 5.75 -8.02
CA VAL A 190 2.26 4.92 -7.66
C VAL A 190 2.66 3.45 -7.42
N SER A 191 3.55 2.86 -8.23
CA SER A 191 3.99 1.47 -8.04
C SER A 191 4.80 1.29 -6.76
N ILE A 192 5.71 2.23 -6.48
CA ILE A 192 6.54 2.27 -5.27
C ILE A 192 5.66 2.33 -4.01
N LEU A 193 4.73 3.29 -3.97
CA LEU A 193 3.83 3.48 -2.82
C LEU A 193 2.86 2.31 -2.66
N THR A 194 2.35 1.76 -3.77
CA THR A 194 1.55 0.53 -3.76
C THR A 194 2.31 -0.63 -3.11
N GLY A 195 3.61 -0.77 -3.41
CA GLY A 195 4.47 -1.77 -2.77
C GLY A 195 4.54 -1.60 -1.25
N ILE A 196 4.79 -0.38 -0.78
CA ILE A 196 4.89 -0.04 0.66
C ILE A 196 3.55 -0.31 1.37
N VAL A 197 2.43 0.14 0.79
CA VAL A 197 1.09 -0.08 1.33
C VAL A 197 0.76 -1.57 1.41
N LYS A 198 1.06 -2.36 0.37
CA LYS A 198 0.83 -3.81 0.37
C LYS A 198 1.59 -4.51 1.50
N ILE A 199 2.87 -4.18 1.72
CA ILE A 199 3.69 -4.75 2.81
C ILE A 199 3.07 -4.41 4.18
N SER A 200 2.65 -3.16 4.34
CA SER A 200 2.06 -2.62 5.57
C SER A 200 0.75 -3.33 5.92
N LEU A 201 -0.18 -3.41 4.97
CA LEU A 201 -1.49 -4.03 5.19
C LEU A 201 -1.42 -5.54 5.41
N LYS A 202 -0.52 -6.23 4.70
CA LYS A 202 -0.28 -7.67 4.98
C LYS A 202 0.30 -7.89 6.36
N THR A 203 1.16 -6.99 6.84
CA THR A 203 1.68 -7.07 8.21
C THR A 203 0.58 -6.81 9.24
N LEU A 204 -0.29 -5.83 9.00
CA LEU A 204 -1.45 -5.58 9.86
C LEU A 204 -2.37 -6.81 9.92
N LEU A 205 -2.71 -7.39 8.76
CA LEU A 205 -3.49 -8.62 8.68
C LEU A 205 -2.87 -9.73 9.52
N GLU A 206 -1.59 -10.03 9.30
CA GLU A 206 -0.91 -11.09 10.05
C GLU A 206 -0.86 -10.81 11.56
N SER A 207 -0.62 -9.56 11.94
CA SER A 207 -0.61 -9.16 13.35
C SER A 207 -1.98 -9.35 14.00
N VAL A 208 -3.07 -9.06 13.27
CA VAL A 208 -4.44 -9.34 13.69
C VAL A 208 -4.70 -10.85 13.75
N ARG A 209 -4.10 -11.66 12.87
CA ARG A 209 -4.29 -13.12 12.88
C ARG A 209 -3.83 -13.78 14.19
N LEU A 210 -2.90 -13.14 14.89
CA LEU A 210 -2.27 -13.64 16.11
C LEU A 210 -2.93 -13.13 17.40
N ARG A 211 -4.11 -12.50 17.31
CA ARG A 211 -4.81 -11.90 18.46
C ARG A 211 -6.23 -12.42 18.60
N THR A 212 -6.76 -12.31 19.82
CA THR A 212 -8.17 -12.56 20.16
C THR A 212 -8.82 -11.22 20.49
N PHE A 213 -10.06 -11.03 20.10
CA PHE A 213 -10.75 -9.74 20.22
C PHE A 213 -12.02 -9.85 21.05
N SER A 214 -12.30 -8.80 21.83
CA SER A 214 -13.67 -8.52 22.31
C SER A 214 -14.49 -7.89 21.19
N ARG A 215 -15.80 -7.72 21.42
CA ARG A 215 -16.67 -6.93 20.53
C ARG A 215 -16.09 -5.54 20.23
N PHE A 216 -15.72 -4.79 21.26
CA PHE A 216 -15.15 -3.44 21.08
C PHE A 216 -13.74 -3.47 20.47
N GLY A 217 -12.98 -4.54 20.70
CA GLY A 217 -11.72 -4.80 20.00
C GLY A 217 -11.92 -4.94 18.48
N LEU A 218 -12.90 -5.74 18.06
CA LEU A 218 -13.29 -5.91 16.65
C LEU A 218 -13.76 -4.58 16.04
N GLN A 219 -14.63 -3.85 16.74
CA GLN A 219 -15.13 -2.55 16.27
C GLN A 219 -14.00 -1.52 16.13
N GLN A 220 -12.98 -1.54 17.00
CA GLN A 220 -11.82 -0.67 16.81
C GLN A 220 -11.03 -1.04 15.54
N VAL A 221 -10.84 -2.33 15.26
CA VAL A 221 -10.20 -2.78 14.00
C VAL A 221 -11.02 -2.33 12.79
N GLN A 222 -12.34 -2.41 12.86
CA GLN A 222 -13.25 -1.93 11.82
C GLN A 222 -13.08 -0.41 11.57
N VAL A 223 -13.04 0.40 12.63
CA VAL A 223 -12.79 1.86 12.54
C VAL A 223 -11.43 2.16 11.92
N ASP A 224 -10.37 1.48 12.37
CA ASP A 224 -9.03 1.68 11.82
C ASP A 224 -8.94 1.28 10.34
N ALA A 225 -9.57 0.16 9.96
CA ALA A 225 -9.60 -0.30 8.58
C ALA A 225 -10.38 0.67 7.67
N TYR A 226 -11.50 1.21 8.15
CA TYR A 226 -12.25 2.24 7.42
C TYR A 226 -11.42 3.50 7.20
N TYR A 227 -10.74 3.97 8.25
CA TYR A 227 -9.87 5.14 8.17
C TYR A 227 -8.75 4.92 7.14
N LEU A 228 -8.03 3.80 7.24
CA LEU A 228 -6.98 3.47 6.28
C LEU A 228 -7.50 3.38 4.85
N ARG A 229 -8.67 2.77 4.62
CA ARG A 229 -9.30 2.72 3.29
C ARG A 229 -9.54 4.11 2.70
N THR A 230 -10.05 5.01 3.53
CA THR A 230 -10.45 6.37 3.13
C THR A 230 -9.28 7.23 2.67
N TYR A 231 -8.08 6.98 3.20
CA TYR A 231 -6.89 7.80 2.91
C TYR A 231 -5.80 7.07 2.11
N LEU A 232 -5.74 5.73 2.14
CA LEU A 232 -4.70 4.99 1.41
C LEU A 232 -4.97 4.82 -0.07
N TRP A 233 -6.23 4.97 -0.53
CA TRP A 233 -6.58 4.72 -1.93
C TRP A 233 -5.79 5.60 -2.89
N SER A 234 -5.46 6.83 -2.49
CA SER A 234 -4.68 7.78 -3.30
C SER A 234 -3.20 7.42 -3.41
N TYR A 235 -2.73 6.35 -2.79
CA TYR A 235 -1.34 5.89 -2.87
C TYR A 235 -1.22 4.50 -3.52
N VAL A 236 -2.33 3.91 -3.97
CA VAL A 236 -2.38 2.55 -4.53
C VAL A 236 -2.84 2.59 -5.99
N ALA A 237 -2.22 1.76 -6.84
CA ALA A 237 -2.54 1.67 -8.26
C ALA A 237 -3.96 1.10 -8.53
N ASP A 238 -4.36 0.12 -7.73
CA ASP A 238 -5.65 -0.56 -7.80
C ASP A 238 -6.34 -0.55 -6.42
N GLU A 239 -7.39 0.26 -6.31
CA GLU A 239 -8.20 0.40 -5.09
C GLU A 239 -8.84 -0.94 -4.68
N HIS A 240 -9.11 -1.84 -5.62
CA HIS A 240 -9.67 -3.15 -5.30
C HIS A 240 -8.75 -3.95 -4.38
N VAL A 241 -7.43 -3.92 -4.64
CA VAL A 241 -6.44 -4.63 -3.82
C VAL A 241 -6.42 -4.07 -2.39
N LEU A 242 -6.52 -2.74 -2.25
CA LEU A 242 -6.63 -2.09 -0.94
C LEU A 242 -7.88 -2.55 -0.19
N ASN A 243 -9.03 -2.53 -0.86
CA ASN A 243 -10.31 -2.92 -0.28
C ASN A 243 -10.31 -4.38 0.16
N VAL A 244 -9.83 -5.30 -0.68
CA VAL A 244 -9.74 -6.73 -0.35
C VAL A 244 -8.85 -6.97 0.87
N LEU A 245 -7.66 -6.36 0.93
CA LEU A 245 -6.76 -6.53 2.07
C LEU A 245 -7.36 -6.01 3.38
N LEU A 246 -8.06 -4.87 3.35
CA LEU A 246 -8.69 -4.30 4.54
C LEU A 246 -9.93 -5.08 4.98
N ASP A 247 -10.73 -5.58 4.03
CA ASP A 247 -11.86 -6.45 4.33
C ASP A 247 -11.38 -7.77 4.94
N GLU A 248 -10.25 -8.32 4.48
CA GLU A 248 -9.59 -9.47 5.10
C GLU A 248 -9.11 -9.20 6.52
N VAL A 249 -8.60 -7.99 6.81
CA VAL A 249 -8.21 -7.59 8.18
C VAL A 249 -9.42 -7.64 9.12
N VAL A 250 -10.54 -7.03 8.74
CA VAL A 250 -11.76 -7.01 9.55
C VAL A 250 -12.35 -8.41 9.69
N THR A 251 -12.40 -9.18 8.60
CA THR A 251 -12.89 -10.57 8.61
C THR A 251 -12.03 -11.44 9.53
N SER A 252 -10.71 -11.29 9.44
CA SER A 252 -9.75 -12.00 10.30
C SER A 252 -9.93 -11.67 11.79
N ALA A 253 -10.23 -10.41 12.12
CA ALA A 253 -10.55 -10.01 13.49
C ALA A 253 -11.91 -10.58 13.94
N SER A 254 -12.92 -10.59 13.07
CA SER A 254 -14.27 -11.09 13.37
C SER A 254 -14.26 -12.58 13.71
N VAL A 255 -13.51 -13.40 12.96
CA VAL A 255 -13.37 -14.85 13.23
C VAL A 255 -12.66 -15.12 14.55
N ARG A 256 -11.84 -14.18 15.04
CA ARG A 256 -11.12 -14.27 16.32
C ARG A 256 -11.80 -13.50 17.45
N CYS A 257 -13.00 -13.01 17.23
CA CYS A 257 -13.77 -12.27 18.21
C CYS A 257 -14.61 -13.24 19.05
N CYS A 258 -14.64 -13.04 20.37
CA CYS A 258 -15.47 -13.86 21.26
C CYS A 258 -16.97 -13.59 21.09
N ASP A 259 -17.34 -12.37 20.68
CA ASP A 259 -18.71 -11.91 20.46
C ASP A 259 -18.73 -10.96 19.25
N PRO A 260 -18.73 -11.51 18.02
CA PRO A 260 -18.56 -10.71 16.81
C PRO A 260 -19.81 -9.87 16.52
N GLU A 261 -19.72 -8.58 16.83
CA GLU A 261 -20.72 -7.59 16.42
C GLU A 261 -20.04 -6.33 15.88
N LEU A 262 -20.28 -6.05 14.60
CA LEU A 262 -19.74 -4.88 13.93
C LEU A 262 -20.51 -3.61 14.32
N MET A 263 -19.78 -2.51 14.38
CA MET A 263 -20.35 -1.19 14.63
C MET A 263 -21.12 -0.72 13.39
N GLU A 264 -22.21 0.02 13.61
CA GLU A 264 -22.98 0.64 12.54
C GLU A 264 -22.09 1.53 11.67
N GLN A 265 -22.24 1.41 10.35
CA GLN A 265 -21.37 2.08 9.40
C GLN A 265 -21.36 3.61 9.55
N ARG A 266 -22.51 4.21 9.86
CA ARG A 266 -22.62 5.66 10.07
C ARG A 266 -21.82 6.14 11.27
N VAL A 267 -21.72 5.31 12.32
CA VAL A 267 -20.95 5.63 13.52
C VAL A 267 -19.46 5.53 13.20
N VAL A 268 -19.05 4.52 12.44
CA VAL A 268 -17.67 4.39 11.95
C VAL A 268 -17.25 5.59 11.10
N GLU A 269 -18.09 5.96 10.12
CA GLU A 269 -17.91 7.14 9.27
C GLU A 269 -17.77 8.41 10.13
N PHE A 270 -18.70 8.63 11.06
CA PHE A 270 -18.64 9.77 11.96
C PHE A 270 -17.35 9.81 12.78
N ILE A 271 -16.90 8.69 13.37
CA ILE A 271 -15.66 8.64 14.14
C ILE A 271 -14.46 9.01 13.26
N CYS A 272 -14.41 8.50 12.02
CA CYS A 272 -13.32 8.76 11.10
C CYS A 272 -13.31 10.20 10.57
N ASP A 273 -14.48 10.82 10.34
CA ASP A 273 -14.60 12.21 9.86
C ASP A 273 -14.15 13.24 10.91
N GLN A 274 -14.14 12.88 12.20
CA GLN A 274 -13.69 13.75 13.30
C GLN A 274 -12.18 13.68 13.57
N ASN A 275 -11.40 12.92 12.78
CA ASN A 275 -9.96 12.66 12.99
C ASN A 275 -9.13 12.98 11.76
#